data_AF-R1INV8-F1
#
_entry.id   AF-R1INV8-F1
#
_cell.length_a   1.000
_cell.length_b   1.000
_cell.length_c   1.000
_cell.angle_alpha   90.00
_cell.angle_beta   90.00
_cell.angle_gamma   90.00
#
_symmetry.space_group_name_H-M   'P 1'
#
loop_
_entity.id
_entity.type
_entity.pdbx_description
1 polymer ?
#
loop_
_entity_poly.entity_id
_entity_poly.type
_entity_poly.pdbx_seq_one_letter_code
_entity_poly.pdbx_strand_id
1 'polypeptide(L)'
;MQADQVRKGMIISKTCAVIAKGKSPQTTQPGYSLQSMRHGEPVNEDAIRAKAKQLGLNQQEQDLFVVIRRNLVHSKKVKDGQIAAFAKHVVQYCDSEADIYNALKGIEQQMAVMDHFIRYIHV
;
A
#
# COMPACT_ATOMS: atom_id res chain seq x y z
N MET A 1 16.93 -18.83 -0.28
CA MET A 1 16.06 -19.05 -1.46
C MET A 1 14.68 -19.59 -1.09
N GLN A 2 14.49 -20.83 -0.59
CA GLN A 2 13.14 -21.30 -0.19
C GLN A 2 12.56 -20.56 1.03
N ALA A 3 13.37 -20.31 2.07
CA ALA A 3 12.90 -19.63 3.29
C ALA A 3 12.41 -18.19 3.03
N ASP A 4 13.06 -17.46 2.11
CA ASP A 4 12.74 -16.07 1.80
C ASP A 4 11.43 -15.97 1.00
N GLN A 5 11.19 -16.93 0.10
CA GLN A 5 9.91 -17.02 -0.62
C GLN A 5 8.75 -17.32 0.32
N VAL A 6 8.93 -18.22 1.30
CA VAL A 6 7.90 -18.52 2.31
C VAL A 6 7.59 -17.29 3.15
N ARG A 7 8.62 -16.55 3.60
CA ARG A 7 8.43 -15.30 4.35
C ARG A 7 7.70 -14.24 3.52
N LYS A 8 8.07 -14.06 2.25
CA LYS A 8 7.37 -13.15 1.34
C LYS A 8 5.91 -13.56 1.16
N GLY A 9 5.63 -14.84 0.91
CA GLY A 9 4.26 -15.36 0.82
C GLY A 9 3.42 -15.06 2.05
N MET A 10 3.96 -15.28 3.25
CA MET A 10 3.28 -14.95 4.51
C MET A 10 2.98 -13.46 4.66
N ILE A 11 3.90 -12.59 4.24
CA ILE A 11 3.68 -11.12 4.24
C ILE A 11 2.57 -10.75 3.25
N ILE A 12 2.57 -11.34 2.06
CA ILE A 12 1.54 -11.11 1.04
C ILE A 12 0.17 -11.54 1.56
N SER A 13 0.03 -12.75 2.13
CA SER A 13 -1.24 -13.21 2.70
C SER A 13 -1.78 -12.28 3.79
N LYS A 14 -0.90 -11.78 4.66
CA LYS A 14 -1.28 -10.80 5.69
C LYS A 14 -1.71 -9.46 5.08
N THR A 15 -1.03 -9.01 4.03
CA THR A 15 -1.39 -7.78 3.31
C THR A 15 -2.77 -7.90 2.67
N CYS A 16 -3.08 -9.02 2.02
CA CYS A 16 -4.43 -9.25 1.48
C CYS A 16 -5.50 -9.32 2.58
N ALA A 17 -5.19 -9.86 3.76
CA ALA A 17 -6.11 -9.85 4.89
C ALA A 17 -6.40 -8.43 5.41
N VAL A 18 -5.41 -7.53 5.41
CA VAL A 18 -5.60 -6.11 5.76
C VAL A 18 -6.53 -5.43 4.74
N ILE A 19 -6.28 -5.65 3.44
CA ILE A 19 -7.11 -5.10 2.36
C ILE A 19 -8.55 -5.62 2.47
N ALA A 20 -8.75 -6.91 2.72
CA ALA A 20 -10.08 -7.50 2.86
C ALA A 20 -10.88 -6.90 4.04
N LYS A 21 -10.21 -6.59 5.17
CA LYS A 21 -10.84 -5.97 6.34
C LYS A 21 -11.32 -4.53 6.10
N GLY A 22 -10.73 -3.83 5.13
CA GLY A 22 -11.14 -2.47 4.75
C GLY A 22 -12.56 -2.38 4.18
N LYS A 23 -13.21 -3.52 3.85
CA LYS A 23 -14.60 -3.59 3.41
C LYS A 23 -15.63 -3.50 4.55
N SER A 24 -15.21 -3.54 5.82
CA SER A 24 -16.13 -3.51 6.96
C SER A 24 -16.57 -2.06 7.29
N PRO A 25 -17.86 -1.79 7.57
CA PRO A 25 -18.31 -0.47 7.99
C PRO A 25 -17.53 -0.04 9.23
N GLN A 26 -16.93 1.16 9.16
CA GLN A 26 -16.07 1.71 10.19
C GLN A 26 -16.80 1.70 11.53
N THR A 27 -16.31 0.92 12.49
CA THR A 27 -16.64 1.13 13.90
C THR A 27 -16.12 2.52 14.27
N THR A 28 -17.03 3.43 14.59
CA THR A 28 -16.75 4.81 15.00
C THR A 28 -15.92 4.80 16.28
N GLN A 29 -14.59 4.78 16.14
CA GLN A 29 -13.66 5.01 17.26
C GLN A 29 -13.57 6.51 17.54
N PRO A 30 -13.37 6.94 18.81
CA PRO A 30 -13.33 8.35 19.16
C PRO A 30 -12.17 9.04 18.44
N GLY A 31 -12.46 10.18 17.82
CA GLY A 31 -11.53 10.89 16.97
C GLY A 31 -10.26 11.31 17.70
N TYR A 32 -9.16 10.63 17.42
CA TYR A 32 -7.84 11.25 17.53
C TYR A 32 -7.79 12.38 16.48
N SER A 33 -8.04 13.61 16.93
CA SER A 33 -7.76 14.81 16.15
C SER A 33 -6.24 14.91 16.01
N LEU A 34 -5.70 14.33 14.95
CA LEU A 34 -4.39 14.69 14.45
C LEU A 34 -4.47 16.19 14.12
N GLN A 35 -3.92 17.02 15.00
CA GLN A 35 -3.67 18.42 14.70
C GLN A 35 -3.10 18.51 13.29
N SER A 36 -3.80 19.24 12.43
CA SER A 36 -3.45 19.48 11.04
C SER A 36 -2.03 20.04 10.93
N MET A 37 -1.03 19.17 10.84
CA MET A 37 0.31 19.50 10.39
C MET A 37 0.29 19.64 8.86
N ARG A 38 -0.43 20.67 8.38
CA ARG A 38 -0.43 21.09 6.97
C ARG A 38 0.76 22.00 6.73
N HIS A 39 1.98 21.45 6.73
CA HIS A 39 3.17 22.12 6.17
C HIS A 39 4.00 21.14 5.32
N GLY A 40 3.31 20.36 4.48
CA GLY A 40 3.93 19.65 3.36
C GLY A 40 3.26 20.10 2.07
N GLU A 41 4.04 20.20 0.98
CA GLU A 41 3.46 20.37 -0.35
C GLU A 41 2.39 19.29 -0.60
N PRO A 42 1.29 19.62 -1.29
CA PRO A 42 0.29 18.62 -1.63
C PRO A 42 0.94 17.51 -2.46
N VAL A 43 0.79 16.26 -2.02
CA VAL A 43 1.29 15.10 -2.77
C VAL A 43 0.57 15.07 -4.11
N ASN A 44 1.34 15.20 -5.20
CA ASN A 44 0.80 15.14 -6.55
C ASN A 44 0.48 13.66 -6.92
N GLU A 45 -0.73 13.22 -6.59
CA GLU A 45 -1.19 11.86 -6.86
C GLU A 45 -1.24 11.55 -8.37
N ASP A 46 -1.53 12.54 -9.22
CA ASP A 46 -1.54 12.37 -10.68
C ASP A 46 -0.16 11.99 -11.23
N ALA A 47 0.89 12.65 -10.73
CA ALA A 47 2.27 12.32 -11.10
C ALA A 47 2.65 10.91 -10.62
N ILE A 48 2.22 10.51 -9.42
CA ILE A 48 2.43 9.16 -8.90
C ILE A 48 1.71 8.12 -9.76
N ARG A 49 0.45 8.39 -10.14
CA ARG A 49 -0.33 7.48 -11.00
C ARG A 49 0.25 7.40 -12.42
N ALA A 50 0.74 8.50 -12.97
CA ALA A 50 1.47 8.48 -14.24
C ALA A 50 2.72 7.59 -14.16
N LYS A 51 3.46 7.65 -13.05
CA LYS A 51 4.61 6.77 -12.84
C LYS A 51 4.20 5.30 -12.73
N ALA A 52 3.13 5.00 -12.01
CA ALA A 52 2.57 3.66 -11.90
C ALA A 52 2.19 3.07 -13.28
N LYS A 53 1.57 3.88 -14.14
CA LYS A 53 1.26 3.51 -15.53
C LYS A 53 2.53 3.21 -16.35
N GLN A 54 3.57 4.04 -16.22
CA GLN A 54 4.86 3.81 -16.89
C GLN A 54 5.52 2.49 -16.49
N LEU A 55 5.27 2.01 -15.26
CA LEU A 55 5.78 0.73 -14.76
C LEU A 55 4.94 -0.48 -15.21
N GLY A 56 3.94 -0.25 -16.07
CA GLY A 56 3.05 -1.29 -16.59
C GLY A 56 2.19 -1.93 -15.51
N LEU A 57 1.77 -1.14 -14.52
CA LEU A 57 0.87 -1.61 -13.46
C LEU A 57 -0.58 -1.60 -13.94
N ASN A 58 -1.34 -2.65 -13.60
CA ASN A 58 -2.79 -2.66 -13.80
C ASN A 58 -3.50 -1.75 -12.78
N GLN A 59 -4.82 -1.59 -12.89
CA GLN A 59 -5.55 -0.63 -12.04
C GLN A 59 -5.39 -0.89 -10.54
N GLN A 60 -5.58 -2.14 -10.09
CA GLN A 60 -5.44 -2.50 -8.67
C GLN A 60 -4.00 -2.31 -8.16
N GLU A 61 -3.02 -2.67 -9.00
CA GLU A 61 -1.60 -2.47 -8.70
C GLU A 61 -1.25 -0.98 -8.60
N GLN A 62 -1.80 -0.16 -9.48
CA GLN A 62 -1.65 1.29 -9.43
C GLN A 62 -2.22 1.87 -8.13
N ASP A 63 -3.37 1.38 -7.69
CA ASP A 63 -4.02 1.88 -6.48
C ASP A 63 -3.20 1.56 -5.23
N LEU A 64 -2.68 0.33 -5.11
CA LEU A 64 -1.75 -0.03 -4.03
C LEU A 64 -0.44 0.76 -4.11
N PHE A 65 0.10 0.94 -5.32
CA PHE A 65 1.31 1.71 -5.56
C PHE A 65 1.15 3.16 -5.10
N VAL A 66 0.03 3.81 -5.44
CA VAL A 66 -0.25 5.20 -5.06
C VAL A 66 -0.29 5.35 -3.54
N VAL A 67 -1.00 4.46 -2.83
CA VAL A 67 -1.10 4.48 -1.37
C VAL A 67 0.28 4.38 -0.72
N ILE A 68 1.12 3.44 -1.16
CA ILE A 68 2.46 3.24 -0.60
C ILE A 68 3.37 4.43 -0.95
N ARG A 69 3.36 4.88 -2.22
CA ARG A 69 4.25 5.95 -2.68
C ARG A 69 3.92 7.28 -2.01
N ARG A 70 2.64 7.58 -1.78
CA ARG A 70 2.18 8.75 -1.03
C ARG A 70 2.71 8.75 0.41
N ASN A 71 2.64 7.60 1.09
CA ASN A 71 3.20 7.44 2.44
C ASN A 71 4.74 7.55 2.48
N LEU A 72 5.39 7.41 1.32
CA LEU A 72 6.84 7.46 1.16
C LEU A 72 7.30 8.64 0.32
N VAL A 73 6.50 9.70 0.15
CA VAL A 73 6.79 10.80 -0.78
C VAL A 73 8.17 11.43 -0.52
N HIS A 74 8.55 11.55 0.76
CA HIS A 74 9.84 12.11 1.19
C HIS A 74 10.95 11.06 1.38
N SER A 75 10.65 9.76 1.22
CA SER A 75 11.65 8.71 1.33
C SER A 75 12.51 8.63 0.07
N LYS A 76 13.82 8.84 0.23
CA LYS A 76 14.82 8.62 -0.84
C LYS A 76 15.36 7.19 -0.88
N LYS A 77 15.04 6.36 0.12
CA LYS A 77 15.61 5.01 0.29
C LYS A 77 14.87 3.95 -0.52
N VAL A 78 13.57 4.17 -0.76
CA VAL A 78 12.71 3.20 -1.44
C VAL A 78 12.61 3.59 -2.91
N LYS A 79 12.91 2.64 -3.80
CA LYS A 79 12.80 2.82 -5.26
C LYS A 79 11.38 2.46 -5.71
N ASP A 80 10.87 3.18 -6.71
CA ASP A 80 9.55 2.89 -7.31
C ASP A 80 9.45 1.42 -7.79
N GLY A 81 10.54 0.83 -8.29
CA GLY A 81 10.57 -0.58 -8.69
C GLY A 81 10.30 -1.56 -7.55
N GLN A 82 10.69 -1.25 -6.30
CA GLN A 82 10.41 -2.09 -5.13
C GLN A 82 8.92 -2.02 -4.76
N ILE A 83 8.33 -0.83 -4.84
CA ILE A 83 6.90 -0.62 -4.60
C ILE A 83 6.09 -1.34 -5.68
N ALA A 84 6.47 -1.21 -6.95
CA ALA A 84 5.82 -1.91 -8.05
C ALA A 84 5.90 -3.43 -7.92
N ALA A 85 7.06 -3.99 -7.57
CA ALA A 85 7.22 -5.42 -7.35
C ALA A 85 6.34 -5.93 -6.22
N PHE A 86 6.26 -5.19 -5.11
CA PHE A 86 5.36 -5.51 -4.01
C PHE A 86 3.89 -5.43 -4.44
N ALA A 87 3.49 -4.36 -5.13
CA ALA A 87 2.11 -4.17 -5.57
C ALA A 87 1.64 -5.31 -6.49
N LYS A 88 2.45 -5.68 -7.49
CA LYS A 88 2.19 -6.84 -8.37
C LYS A 88 2.02 -8.12 -7.56
N HIS A 89 2.93 -8.38 -6.64
CA HIS A 89 2.90 -9.60 -5.85
C HIS A 89 1.69 -9.65 -4.90
N VAL A 90 1.28 -8.52 -4.33
CA VAL A 90 0.06 -8.48 -3.49
C VAL A 90 -1.19 -8.72 -4.34
N VAL A 91 -1.33 -7.99 -5.45
CA VAL A 91 -2.54 -8.08 -6.30
C VAL A 91 -2.70 -9.46 -6.93
N GLN A 92 -1.61 -10.15 -7.26
CA GLN A 92 -1.66 -11.53 -7.75
C GLN A 92 -2.34 -12.52 -6.79
N TYR A 93 -2.35 -12.22 -5.48
CA TYR A 93 -2.88 -13.12 -4.44
C TYR A 93 -4.11 -12.55 -3.74
N CYS A 94 -4.44 -11.29 -4.01
CA CYS A 94 -5.64 -10.66 -3.51
C CYS A 94 -6.81 -10.93 -4.46
N ASP A 95 -8.02 -10.80 -3.94
CA ASP A 95 -9.25 -10.92 -4.71
C ASP A 95 -9.27 -9.92 -5.89
N SER A 96 -9.54 -10.41 -7.11
CA SER A 96 -9.59 -9.59 -8.33
C SER A 96 -10.69 -8.52 -8.28
N GLU A 97 -11.68 -8.67 -7.41
CA GLU A 97 -12.74 -7.67 -7.18
C GLU A 97 -12.46 -6.78 -5.95
N ALA A 98 -11.27 -6.86 -5.36
CA ALA A 98 -10.90 -6.00 -4.24
C ALA A 98 -10.77 -4.53 -4.68
N ASP A 99 -11.57 -3.67 -4.05
CA ASP A 99 -11.42 -2.22 -4.12
C ASP A 99 -10.32 -1.75 -3.14
N ILE A 100 -9.07 -1.91 -3.58
CA ILE A 100 -7.88 -1.64 -2.76
C ILE A 100 -7.84 -0.15 -2.35
N TYR A 101 -8.22 0.74 -3.26
CA TYR A 101 -8.17 2.17 -2.99
C TYR A 101 -9.07 2.57 -1.83
N ASN A 102 -10.32 2.09 -1.83
CA ASN A 102 -11.25 2.37 -0.74
C ASN A 102 -10.90 1.61 0.54
N ALA A 103 -10.45 0.36 0.43
CA ALA A 103 -10.03 -0.44 1.59
C ALA A 103 -8.88 0.19 2.38
N LEU A 104 -8.02 0.95 1.70
CA LEU A 104 -6.86 1.62 2.29
C LEU A 104 -7.09 3.11 2.55
N LYS A 105 -8.33 3.59 2.68
CA LYS A 105 -8.61 4.97 3.11
C LYS A 105 -8.27 5.22 4.58
N GLY A 106 -8.40 4.20 5.43
CA GLY A 106 -8.12 4.31 6.87
C GLY A 106 -6.64 4.30 7.19
N ILE A 107 -6.21 5.15 8.13
CA ILE A 107 -4.80 5.27 8.51
C ILE A 107 -4.23 3.97 9.10
N GLU A 108 -5.03 3.22 9.85
CA GLU A 108 -4.61 1.94 10.42
C GLU A 108 -4.28 0.91 9.33
N GLN A 109 -5.13 0.81 8.32
CA GLN A 109 -4.93 -0.10 7.19
C GLN A 109 -3.70 0.33 6.37
N GLN A 110 -3.52 1.63 6.13
CA GLN A 110 -2.32 2.14 5.48
C GLN A 110 -1.06 1.79 6.27
N MET A 111 -1.04 2.03 7.59
CA MET A 111 0.10 1.73 8.45
C MET A 111 0.42 0.23 8.47
N ALA A 112 -0.61 -0.63 8.52
CA ALA A 112 -0.43 -2.08 8.46
C ALA A 112 0.16 -2.54 7.11
N VAL A 113 -0.33 -2.00 5.99
CA VAL A 113 0.25 -2.25 4.66
C VAL A 113 1.70 -1.75 4.59
N MET A 114 2.01 -0.59 5.17
CA MET A 114 3.37 -0.04 5.21
C MET A 114 4.32 -0.91 6.04
N ASP A 115 3.91 -1.43 7.19
CA ASP A 115 4.70 -2.39 7.98
C ASP A 115 5.01 -3.65 7.15
N HIS A 116 3.99 -4.19 6.46
CA HIS A 116 4.17 -5.36 5.60
C HIS A 116 5.08 -5.07 4.41
N PHE A 117 4.95 -3.91 3.77
CA PHE A 117 5.85 -3.48 2.69
C PHE A 117 7.30 -3.37 3.17
N ILE A 118 7.54 -2.72 4.33
CA ILE A 118 8.89 -2.60 4.89
C ILE A 118 9.46 -3.98 5.16
N ARG A 119 8.71 -4.90 5.77
CA ARG A 119 9.18 -6.28 5.97
C ARG A 119 9.49 -6.96 4.64
N TYR A 120 8.63 -6.79 3.63
CA TYR A 120 8.80 -7.43 2.32
C TYR A 120 10.11 -7.05 1.63
N ILE A 121 10.50 -5.77 1.68
CA ILE A 121 11.73 -5.30 1.01
C ILE A 121 13.01 -5.64 1.78
N HIS A 122 12.91 -6.02 3.06
CA HIS A 122 14.03 -6.44 3.90
C HIS A 122 14.17 -7.97 4.03
N VAL A 123 13.28 -8.75 3.38
CA VAL A 123 13.41 -10.20 3.19
C VAL A 123 14.23 -10.49 1.95
#